data_AF-A0A7W7KRF7-F1
#
_entry.id   AF-A0A7W7KRF7-F1
#
_cell.length_a   1.000
_cell.length_b   1.000
_cell.length_c   1.000
_cell.angle_alpha   90.00
_cell.angle_beta   90.00
_cell.angle_gamma   90.00
#
_symmetry.space_group_name_H-M   'P 1'
#
loop_
_entity.id
_entity.type
_entity.pdbx_description
1 polymer ?
#
loop_
_entity_poly.entity_id
_entity_poly.type
_entity_poly.pdbx_seq_one_letter_code
_entity_poly.pdbx_strand_id
1 'polypeptide(L)'
;MGATLDQFAMLRLGDFKSHVTKILKDFQYVYLLQKDADGTLMQIIDVRANGLVDDKNRLSIKVGDNFEARVMASLDGGKFRLKSHSVKINVDSLENVSVDKDMMSHSIIMREDDQIVMLSGSHEKIEGSLSKALEAIVKPYAKWSHDGVLKFKSTEA
;
A
#
# COMPACT_ATOMS: atom_id res chain seq x y z
N MET A 1 -26.88 -6.48 -12.57
CA MET A 1 -25.98 -7.60 -12.92
C MET A 1 -24.69 -7.39 -12.14
N GLY A 2 -24.38 -8.27 -11.19
CA GLY A 2 -23.16 -8.14 -10.37
C GLY A 2 -21.94 -8.46 -11.22
N ALA A 3 -21.00 -7.54 -11.29
CA ALA A 3 -19.70 -7.82 -11.91
C ALA A 3 -19.07 -9.01 -11.17
N THR A 4 -18.83 -10.10 -11.89
CA THR A 4 -18.13 -11.25 -11.34
C THR A 4 -16.66 -11.00 -11.62
N LEU A 5 -15.84 -10.93 -10.57
CA LEU A 5 -14.39 -10.79 -10.71
C LEU A 5 -13.86 -11.99 -11.51
N ASP A 6 -12.96 -11.73 -12.46
CA ASP A 6 -12.22 -12.79 -13.13
C ASP A 6 -11.39 -13.58 -12.08
N GLN A 7 -11.17 -14.88 -12.33
CA GLN A 7 -10.45 -15.75 -11.40
C GLN A 7 -9.01 -15.28 -11.15
N PHE A 8 -8.34 -14.71 -12.17
CA PHE A 8 -7.00 -14.14 -12.01
C PHE A 8 -7.01 -12.89 -11.13
N ALA A 9 -7.97 -11.99 -11.31
CA ALA A 9 -8.17 -10.83 -10.44
C ALA A 9 -8.42 -11.26 -8.98
N MET A 10 -9.23 -12.29 -8.74
CA MET A 10 -9.46 -12.78 -7.37
C MET A 10 -8.19 -13.31 -6.70
N LEU A 11 -7.35 -14.05 -7.43
CA LEU A 11 -6.08 -14.56 -6.93
C LEU A 11 -5.13 -13.40 -6.59
N ARG A 12 -4.99 -12.41 -7.48
CA ARG A 12 -4.15 -11.21 -7.27
C ARG A 12 -4.55 -10.43 -6.03
N LEU A 13 -5.85 -10.23 -5.83
CA LEU A 13 -6.38 -9.55 -4.65
C LEU A 13 -6.11 -10.36 -3.38
N GLY A 14 -6.16 -11.70 -3.47
CA GLY A 14 -5.78 -12.61 -2.39
C GLY A 14 -4.30 -12.46 -2.01
N ASP A 15 -3.41 -12.43 -2.99
CA ASP A 15 -1.97 -12.24 -2.80
C ASP A 15 -1.67 -10.87 -2.20
N PHE A 16 -2.25 -9.82 -2.76
CA PHE A 16 -2.11 -8.45 -2.25
C PHE A 16 -2.61 -8.33 -0.80
N LYS A 17 -3.80 -8.88 -0.49
CA LYS A 17 -4.31 -8.93 0.89
C LYS A 17 -3.35 -9.68 1.80
N SER A 18 -2.73 -10.76 1.32
CA SER A 18 -1.76 -11.54 2.09
C SER A 18 -0.51 -10.73 2.40
N HIS A 19 0.01 -9.95 1.44
CA HIS A 19 1.12 -9.02 1.67
C HIS A 19 0.79 -7.95 2.70
N VAL A 20 -0.36 -7.29 2.57
CA VAL A 20 -0.81 -6.28 3.55
C VAL A 20 -0.99 -6.91 4.93
N THR A 21 -1.59 -8.10 4.99
CA THR A 21 -1.78 -8.83 6.25
C THR A 21 -0.46 -9.18 6.89
N LYS A 22 0.54 -9.56 6.09
CA LYS A 22 1.90 -9.82 6.58
C LYS A 22 2.53 -8.57 7.18
N ILE A 23 2.46 -7.43 6.48
CA ILE A 23 2.96 -6.15 7.00
C ILE A 23 2.34 -5.84 8.37
N LEU A 24 1.01 -5.95 8.47
CA LEU A 24 0.29 -5.56 9.67
C LEU A 24 0.44 -6.55 10.82
N LYS A 25 0.70 -7.84 10.56
CA LYS A 25 0.87 -8.85 11.63
C LYS A 25 2.31 -8.96 12.10
N ASP A 26 3.27 -8.85 11.19
CA ASP A 26 4.67 -9.13 11.50
C ASP A 26 5.40 -7.90 12.05
N PHE A 27 4.99 -6.69 11.66
CA PHE A 27 5.67 -5.45 12.01
C PHE A 27 4.86 -4.61 13.01
N GLN A 28 5.57 -3.96 13.94
CA GLN A 28 4.95 -3.06 14.92
C GLN A 28 4.64 -1.70 14.31
N TYR A 29 5.57 -1.15 13.52
CA TYR A 29 5.43 0.16 12.91
C TYR A 29 5.13 -0.01 11.44
N VAL A 30 4.05 0.62 10.99
CA VAL A 30 3.63 0.59 9.60
C VAL A 30 3.57 2.01 9.08
N TYR A 31 4.25 2.22 7.97
CA TYR A 31 4.41 3.51 7.32
C TYR A 31 3.54 3.54 6.07
N LEU A 32 2.71 4.57 5.98
CA LEU A 32 1.97 4.90 4.78
C LEU A 32 2.61 6.14 4.16
N LEU A 33 2.96 6.06 2.89
CA LEU A 33 3.28 7.23 2.08
C LEU A 33 2.28 7.27 0.92
N GLN A 34 1.69 8.42 0.68
CA GLN A 34 0.97 8.72 -0.56
C GLN A 34 1.64 9.93 -1.18
N LYS A 35 1.85 9.90 -2.49
CA LYS A 35 2.39 11.03 -3.23
C LYS A 35 1.69 11.17 -4.56
N ASP A 36 1.20 12.38 -4.83
CA ASP A 36 0.51 12.78 -6.05
C ASP A 36 0.86 14.25 -6.39
N ALA A 37 0.19 14.82 -7.37
CA ALA A 37 0.40 16.21 -7.79
C ALA A 37 0.05 17.23 -6.70
N ASP A 38 -0.85 16.89 -5.77
CA ASP A 38 -1.30 17.79 -4.70
C ASP A 38 -0.35 17.77 -3.50
N GLY A 39 0.45 16.71 -3.33
CA GLY A 39 1.53 16.70 -2.37
C GLY A 39 1.97 15.31 -1.92
N THR A 40 2.57 15.26 -0.73
CA THR A 40 3.01 14.01 -0.10
C THR A 40 2.39 13.89 1.28
N LEU A 41 1.61 12.84 1.50
CA LEU A 41 1.11 12.42 2.79
C LEU A 41 2.03 11.33 3.34
N MET A 42 2.40 11.44 4.62
CA MET A 42 3.15 10.40 5.33
C MET A 42 2.51 10.15 6.69
N GLN A 43 2.34 8.88 7.05
CA GLN A 43 1.76 8.47 8.32
C GLN A 43 2.54 7.31 8.92
N ILE A 44 2.65 7.31 10.24
CA ILE A 44 3.15 6.18 11.03
C ILE A 44 1.97 5.60 11.79
N ILE A 45 1.83 4.28 11.75
CA ILE A 45 0.83 3.51 12.45
C ILE A 45 1.56 2.56 13.40
N ASP A 46 1.34 2.72 14.70
CA ASP A 46 1.76 1.71 15.69
C ASP A 46 0.65 0.66 15.80
N VAL A 47 0.88 -0.51 15.23
CA VAL A 47 -0.12 -1.58 15.18
C VAL A 47 -0.41 -2.15 16.55
N ARG A 48 0.61 -2.25 17.42
CA ARG A 48 0.43 -2.77 18.78
C ARG A 48 -0.40 -1.82 19.64
N ALA A 49 -0.18 -0.51 19.49
CA ALA A 49 -0.94 0.50 20.24
C ALA A 49 -2.40 0.62 19.79
N ASN A 50 -2.69 0.40 18.51
CA ASN A 50 -4.02 0.63 17.93
C ASN A 50 -4.89 -0.63 17.81
N GLY A 51 -4.29 -1.83 17.90
CA GLY A 51 -4.98 -3.10 17.77
C GLY A 51 -5.31 -3.46 16.32
N LEU A 52 -5.07 -4.73 15.96
CA LEU A 52 -5.30 -5.26 14.62
C LEU A 52 -6.57 -6.12 14.58
N VAL A 53 -7.46 -5.84 13.62
CA VAL A 53 -8.65 -6.65 13.37
C VAL A 53 -8.62 -7.17 11.92
N ASP A 54 -8.54 -8.49 11.76
CA ASP A 54 -8.60 -9.17 10.46
C ASP A 54 -10.01 -9.75 10.26
N ASP A 55 -10.86 -9.00 9.54
CA ASP A 55 -12.20 -9.45 9.16
C ASP A 55 -12.10 -10.24 7.86
N LYS A 56 -11.96 -11.56 8.02
CA LYS A 56 -11.88 -12.51 6.92
C LYS A 56 -13.13 -12.51 6.05
N ASN A 57 -14.30 -12.29 6.62
CA ASN A 57 -15.59 -12.31 5.91
C ASN A 57 -15.76 -11.10 5.00
N ARG A 58 -15.30 -9.92 5.45
CA ARG A 58 -15.36 -8.67 4.67
C ARG A 58 -14.12 -8.40 3.83
N LEU A 59 -13.16 -9.33 3.83
CA LEU A 59 -11.85 -9.19 3.20
C LEU A 59 -11.18 -7.86 3.57
N SER A 60 -11.27 -7.48 4.84
CA SER A 60 -10.75 -6.22 5.36
C SER A 60 -9.87 -6.43 6.58
N ILE A 61 -8.83 -5.62 6.68
CA ILE A 61 -7.95 -5.55 7.83
C ILE A 61 -7.92 -4.12 8.37
N LYS A 62 -8.03 -3.95 9.68
CA LYS A 62 -8.16 -2.66 10.34
C LYS A 62 -7.13 -2.50 11.44
N VAL A 63 -6.59 -1.29 11.57
CA VAL A 63 -5.72 -0.89 12.68
C VAL A 63 -6.30 0.38 13.30
N GLY A 64 -6.83 0.24 14.52
CA GLY A 64 -7.63 1.28 15.17
C GLY A 64 -8.79 1.78 14.29
N ASP A 65 -9.16 3.05 14.46
CA ASP A 65 -10.25 3.69 13.70
C ASP A 65 -9.79 4.36 12.40
N ASN A 66 -8.48 4.61 12.29
CA ASN A 66 -7.90 5.47 11.26
C ASN A 66 -7.37 4.69 10.05
N PHE A 67 -7.13 3.39 10.19
CA PHE A 67 -6.64 2.56 9.11
C PHE A 67 -7.59 1.38 8.86
N GLU A 68 -8.13 1.32 7.66
CA GLU A 68 -8.85 0.16 7.14
C GLU A 68 -8.33 -0.08 5.74
N ALA A 69 -7.95 -1.32 5.48
CA ALA A 69 -7.48 -1.86 4.22
C ALA A 69 -8.50 -2.92 3.81
N ARG A 70 -9.26 -2.70 2.74
CA ARG A 70 -10.37 -3.57 2.36
C ARG A 70 -10.40 -3.86 0.88
N VAL A 71 -10.63 -5.13 0.53
CA VAL A 71 -10.95 -5.55 -0.84
C VAL A 71 -12.43 -5.33 -1.10
N MET A 72 -12.78 -4.50 -2.08
CA MET A 72 -14.16 -4.27 -2.52
C MET A 72 -14.38 -4.81 -3.92
N ALA A 73 -15.43 -5.59 -4.15
CA ALA A 73 -15.83 -5.94 -5.51
C ALA A 73 -16.16 -4.66 -6.32
N SER A 74 -15.59 -4.53 -7.51
CA SER A 74 -15.88 -3.44 -8.45
C SER A 74 -15.98 -3.99 -9.87
N LEU A 75 -16.56 -3.20 -10.79
CA LEU A 75 -16.68 -3.58 -12.21
C LEU A 75 -15.30 -3.85 -12.86
N ASP A 76 -14.24 -3.24 -12.32
CA ASP A 76 -12.90 -3.25 -12.89
C ASP A 76 -11.93 -4.21 -12.18
N GLY A 77 -12.37 -4.89 -11.12
CA GLY A 77 -11.46 -5.61 -10.22
C GLY A 77 -11.48 -5.03 -8.81
N GLY A 78 -10.89 -5.71 -7.84
CA GLY A 78 -11.07 -5.37 -6.43
C GLY A 78 -10.40 -4.04 -6.04
N LYS A 79 -11.12 -3.10 -5.43
CA LYS A 79 -10.50 -1.85 -4.95
C LYS A 79 -9.89 -2.07 -3.57
N PHE A 80 -8.69 -1.53 -3.36
CA PHE A 80 -8.11 -1.36 -2.04
C PHE A 80 -8.40 0.05 -1.55
N ARG A 81 -9.17 0.13 -0.47
CA ARG A 81 -9.43 1.40 0.21
C ARG A 81 -8.60 1.47 1.47
N LEU A 82 -7.90 2.58 1.62
CA LEU A 82 -7.19 3.02 2.82
C LEU A 82 -8.01 4.17 3.41
N LYS A 83 -8.70 3.92 4.52
CA LYS A 83 -9.62 4.91 5.12
C LYS A 83 -8.91 6.12 5.71
N SER A 84 -7.61 6.03 5.98
CA SER A 84 -6.79 7.20 6.34
C SER A 84 -6.75 8.13 5.13
N HIS A 85 -7.37 9.31 5.23
CA HIS A 85 -7.35 10.35 4.19
C HIS A 85 -7.97 10.02 2.82
N SER A 86 -8.89 9.05 2.74
CA SER A 86 -9.61 8.70 1.49
C SER A 86 -8.74 8.18 0.35
N VAL A 87 -7.59 7.56 0.65
CA VAL A 87 -6.76 6.91 -0.36
C VAL A 87 -7.52 5.72 -0.95
N LYS A 88 -7.73 5.75 -2.26
CA LYS A 88 -8.37 4.67 -3.01
C LYS A 88 -7.41 4.31 -4.13
N ILE A 89 -6.92 3.08 -4.10
CA ILE A 89 -6.15 2.54 -5.21
C ILE A 89 -6.83 1.31 -5.80
N ASN A 90 -6.91 1.28 -7.12
CA ASN A 90 -7.26 0.09 -7.89
C ASN A 90 -6.02 -0.80 -8.01
N VAL A 91 -6.12 -2.04 -7.55
CA VAL A 91 -4.98 -2.99 -7.48
C VAL A 91 -5.07 -4.04 -8.59
N ASP A 92 -5.80 -3.72 -9.65
CA ASP A 92 -6.25 -4.70 -10.65
C ASP A 92 -5.11 -5.25 -11.52
N SER A 93 -4.01 -4.50 -11.63
CA SER A 93 -2.81 -4.90 -12.35
C SER A 93 -1.58 -5.02 -11.44
N LEU A 94 -0.91 -6.18 -11.52
CA LEU A 94 0.36 -6.45 -10.81
C LEU A 94 1.51 -5.56 -11.29
N GLU A 95 1.42 -4.97 -12.49
CA GLU A 95 2.43 -4.02 -12.99
C GLU A 95 2.49 -2.74 -12.15
N ASN A 96 1.41 -2.48 -11.41
CA ASN A 96 1.28 -1.35 -10.52
C ASN A 96 1.70 -1.66 -9.08
N VAL A 97 2.10 -2.91 -8.77
CA VAL A 97 2.47 -3.32 -7.42
C VAL A 97 3.88 -3.88 -7.40
N SER A 98 4.78 -3.21 -6.69
CA SER A 98 6.11 -3.73 -6.38
C SER A 98 6.19 -4.12 -4.91
N VAL A 99 6.72 -5.31 -4.62
CA VAL A 99 6.96 -5.75 -3.24
C VAL A 99 8.46 -5.79 -3.00
N ASP A 100 8.94 -4.92 -2.12
CA ASP A 100 10.31 -4.93 -1.65
C ASP A 100 10.40 -5.71 -0.33
N LYS A 101 11.43 -6.54 -0.22
CA LYS A 101 11.71 -7.34 0.96
C LYS A 101 13.19 -7.25 1.24
N ASP A 102 13.54 -6.47 2.27
CA ASP A 102 14.85 -6.59 2.90
C ASP A 102 14.70 -7.24 4.28
N MET A 103 15.80 -7.43 4.99
CA MET A 103 15.77 -8.06 6.32
C MET A 103 15.05 -7.22 7.38
N MET A 104 14.82 -5.93 7.12
CA MET A 104 14.36 -4.93 8.10
C MET A 104 12.95 -4.41 7.82
N SER A 105 12.45 -4.64 6.60
CA SER A 105 11.19 -4.10 6.13
C SER A 105 10.52 -4.97 5.08
N HIS A 106 9.20 -4.84 5.04
CA HIS A 106 8.38 -5.36 3.94
C HIS A 106 7.58 -4.20 3.39
N SER A 107 7.82 -3.85 2.13
CA SER A 107 7.19 -2.69 1.50
C SER A 107 6.38 -3.12 0.29
N ILE A 108 5.17 -2.57 0.18
CA ILE A 108 4.30 -2.68 -0.98
C ILE A 108 4.18 -1.29 -1.57
N ILE A 109 4.65 -1.11 -2.80
CA ILE A 109 4.54 0.14 -3.55
C ILE A 109 3.47 -0.07 -4.61
N MET A 110 2.45 0.78 -4.60
CA MET A 110 1.31 0.77 -5.51
C MET A 110 1.33 2.02 -6.39
N ARG A 111 0.85 1.87 -7.63
CA ARG A 111 0.65 2.93 -8.61
C ARG A 111 -0.80 3.00 -9.07
N GLU A 112 -1.30 4.21 -9.20
CA GLU A 112 -2.47 4.48 -10.05
C GLU A 112 -2.29 5.87 -10.67
N ASP A 113 -2.40 5.98 -11.99
CA ASP A 113 -2.20 7.22 -12.74
C ASP A 113 -0.90 7.97 -12.33
N ASP A 114 -1.05 9.18 -11.78
CA ASP A 114 0.02 10.07 -11.28
C ASP A 114 0.19 9.98 -9.75
N GLN A 115 -0.25 8.89 -9.14
CA GLN A 115 -0.17 8.63 -7.71
C GLN A 115 0.70 7.41 -7.39
N ILE A 116 1.48 7.54 -6.31
CA ILE A 116 2.13 6.43 -5.61
C ILE A 116 1.56 6.30 -4.21
N VAL A 117 1.32 5.07 -3.80
CA VAL A 117 1.13 4.76 -2.39
C VAL A 117 2.06 3.63 -1.98
N MET A 118 2.75 3.82 -0.88
CA MET A 118 3.59 2.81 -0.27
C MET A 118 3.05 2.45 1.10
N LEU A 119 2.99 1.16 1.39
CA LEU A 119 2.82 0.61 2.72
C LEU A 119 4.10 -0.14 3.10
N SER A 120 4.78 0.25 4.18
CA SER A 120 6.02 -0.38 4.62
C SER A 120 5.96 -0.76 6.10
N GLY A 121 6.30 -1.99 6.43
CA GLY A 121 6.41 -2.46 7.82
C GLY A 121 7.85 -2.40 8.32
N SER A 122 8.04 -2.03 9.60
CA SER A 122 9.32 -2.17 10.31
C SER A 122 9.13 -2.59 11.77
N HIS A 123 10.09 -3.34 12.31
CA HIS A 123 10.10 -3.76 13.71
C HIS A 123 10.54 -2.61 14.64
N GLU A 124 11.36 -1.70 14.13
CA GLU A 124 11.86 -0.54 14.86
C GLU A 124 11.24 0.74 14.30
N LYS A 125 11.06 1.72 15.17
CA LYS A 125 10.56 3.01 14.73
C LYS A 125 11.70 3.74 14.01
N ILE A 126 11.47 4.15 12.77
CA ILE A 126 12.40 5.02 12.03
C ILE A 126 12.76 6.24 12.89
N GLU A 127 14.03 6.36 13.22
CA GLU A 127 14.59 7.52 13.91
C GLU A 127 15.07 8.57 12.89
N GLY A 128 14.89 9.85 13.22
CA GLY A 128 15.28 10.95 12.34
C GLY A 128 14.23 11.35 11.31
N SER A 129 14.65 11.59 10.06
CA SER A 129 13.78 12.16 9.02
C SER A 129 12.97 11.07 8.31
N LEU A 130 11.70 10.95 8.70
CA LEU A 130 10.75 10.02 8.08
C LEU A 130 10.67 10.20 6.55
N SER A 131 10.62 11.44 6.07
CA SER A 131 10.52 11.71 4.64
C SER A 131 11.70 11.15 3.85
N LYS A 132 12.94 11.38 4.32
CA LYS A 132 14.13 10.82 3.66
C LYS A 132 14.12 9.29 3.63
N ALA A 133 13.70 8.66 4.72
CA ALA A 133 13.65 7.20 4.81
C ALA A 133 12.61 6.62 3.83
N LEU A 134 11.39 7.15 3.83
CA LEU A 134 10.33 6.65 2.95
C LEU A 134 10.61 6.96 1.47
N GLU A 135 11.18 8.13 1.17
CA GLU A 135 11.60 8.47 -0.20
C GLU A 135 12.72 7.57 -0.71
N ALA A 136 13.64 7.13 0.17
CA ALA A 136 14.69 6.19 -0.21
C ALA A 136 14.14 4.83 -0.67
N ILE A 137 13.03 4.37 -0.06
CA ILE A 137 12.34 3.13 -0.45
C ILE A 137 11.61 3.31 -1.79
N VAL A 138 11.00 4.47 -2.04
CA VAL A 138 10.25 4.72 -3.29
C VAL A 138 11.17 5.01 -4.49
N LYS A 139 12.32 5.64 -4.27
CA LYS A 139 13.25 6.12 -5.31
C LYS A 139 13.71 5.06 -6.34
N PRO A 140 13.90 3.77 -6.00
CA PRO A 140 14.14 2.72 -6.97
C PRO A 140 12.97 2.50 -7.93
N TYR A 141 11.74 2.61 -7.44
CA TYR A 141 10.51 2.31 -8.20
C TYR A 141 9.98 3.50 -8.96
N ALA A 142 10.18 4.72 -8.46
CA ALA A 142 9.67 5.91 -9.09
C ALA A 142 10.54 7.15 -8.87
N LYS A 143 10.48 8.06 -9.84
CA LYS A 143 11.16 9.34 -9.82
C LYS A 143 10.21 10.41 -10.35
N TRP A 144 10.05 11.47 -9.56
CA TRP A 144 9.42 12.70 -10.02
C TRP A 144 10.37 13.40 -10.99
N SER A 145 9.92 13.69 -12.20
CA SER A 145 10.66 14.58 -13.09
C SER A 145 10.46 16.04 -12.68
N HIS A 146 11.34 16.89 -13.19
CA HIS A 146 11.37 18.32 -12.87
C HIS A 146 10.10 19.07 -13.29
N ASP A 147 9.32 18.48 -14.20
CA ASP A 147 8.02 18.94 -14.72
C ASP A 147 6.83 18.51 -13.84
N GLY A 148 7.07 17.84 -12.70
CA GLY A 148 6.01 17.36 -11.82
C GLY A 148 5.37 16.05 -12.29
N VAL A 149 5.88 15.41 -13.34
CA VAL A 149 5.37 14.12 -13.82
C VAL A 149 6.02 12.97 -13.07
N LEU A 150 5.22 11.99 -12.69
CA LEU A 150 5.71 10.80 -12.00
C LEU A 150 6.19 9.75 -13.01
N LYS A 151 7.51 9.54 -13.09
CA LYS A 151 8.10 8.52 -13.95
C LYS A 151 8.46 7.29 -13.13
N PHE A 152 7.77 6.19 -13.39
CA PHE A 152 8.14 4.89 -12.83
C PHE A 152 9.34 4.32 -13.56
N LYS A 153 10.24 3.69 -12.81
CA LYS A 153 11.29 2.88 -13.41
C LYS A 153 10.67 1.51 -13.67
N SER A 154 10.78 1.02 -14.91
CA SER A 154 10.32 -0.32 -15.24
C SER A 154 11.01 -1.31 -14.30
N THR A 155 10.23 -2.04 -13.52
CA THR A 155 10.69 -3.26 -12.89
C THR A 155 10.92 -4.25 -14.02
N GLU A 156 12.18 -4.61 -14.29
CA GLU A 156 12.46 -5.77 -15.12
C GLU A 156 11.86 -7.01 -14.44
N ALA A 157 11.22 -7.83 -15.26
CA ALA A 157 10.40 -8.98 -14.91
C ALA A 157 11.16 -10.12 -14.21
#